data_AF-A0A358CYS2-F1
#
_entry.id   AF-A0A358CYS2-F1
#
_cell.length_a   1.000
_cell.length_b   1.000
_cell.length_c   1.000
_cell.angle_alpha   90.00
_cell.angle_beta   90.00
_cell.angle_gamma   90.00
#
_symmetry.space_group_name_H-M   'P 1'
#
loop_
_entity.id
_entity.type
_entity.pdbx_description
1 polymer ?
#
loop_
_entity_poly.entity_id
_entity_poly.type
_entity_poly.pdbx_seq_one_letter_code
_entity_poly.pdbx_strand_id
1 'polypeptide(L)'
;MQPESLGALTDEQIHATASTIREQQTSTGMILWFSEGHADTWNHTEAAMALSTAGLRAAAEQAFDWLARTQRSDGSWHHYYL
;
A
#
# COMPACT_ATOMS: atom_id res chain seq x y z
N MET A 1 -0.79 -12.69 33.26
CA MET A 1 0.02 -12.16 32.14
C MET A 1 -0.32 -10.69 32.02
N GLN A 2 0.63 -9.79 32.29
CA GLN A 2 0.41 -8.36 32.05
C GLN A 2 0.32 -8.14 30.53
N PRO A 3 -0.53 -7.22 30.02
CA PRO A 3 -0.53 -6.90 28.61
C PRO A 3 0.84 -6.33 28.23
N GLU A 4 1.41 -6.78 27.11
CA GLU A 4 2.57 -6.10 26.56
C GLU A 4 2.16 -4.69 26.15
N SER A 5 2.70 -3.69 26.83
CA SER A 5 2.63 -2.30 26.40
C SER A 5 3.74 -2.07 25.36
N LEU A 6 3.41 -2.19 24.08
CA LEU A 6 4.35 -1.93 22.98
C LEU A 6 4.66 -0.44 22.78
N GLY A 7 4.00 0.46 23.53
CA GLY A 7 4.08 1.90 23.29
C GLY A 7 3.45 2.32 21.96
N ALA A 8 3.25 3.62 21.76
CA ALA A 8 2.87 4.13 20.45
C ALA A 8 4.11 4.13 19.52
N LEU A 9 3.92 3.81 18.24
CA LEU A 9 4.99 3.91 17.24
C LEU A 9 5.43 5.36 17.06
N THR A 10 6.73 5.59 16.86
CA THR A 10 7.25 6.91 16.50
C THR A 10 6.99 7.22 15.02
N ASP A 11 6.97 8.49 14.67
CA ASP A 11 6.86 8.93 13.26
C ASP A 11 7.97 8.32 12.38
N GLU A 12 9.19 8.17 12.93
CA GLU A 12 10.31 7.53 12.25
C GLU A 12 10.03 6.05 11.98
N GLN A 13 9.49 5.31 12.95
CA GLN A 13 9.11 3.91 12.77
C GLN A 13 8.01 3.76 11.72
N ILE A 14 6.99 4.63 11.78
CA ILE A 14 5.89 4.65 10.79
C ILE A 14 6.45 4.93 9.39
N HIS A 15 7.31 5.95 9.24
CA HIS A 15 7.91 6.30 7.97
C HIS A 15 8.83 5.18 7.44
N ALA A 16 9.60 4.52 8.32
CA ALA A 16 10.44 3.38 7.95
C ALA A 16 9.59 2.22 7.42
N THR A 17 8.49 1.87 8.10
CA THR A 17 7.55 0.85 7.62
C THR A 17 6.90 1.23 6.30
N ALA A 18 6.44 2.47 6.12
CA ALA A 18 5.85 2.90 4.86
C ALA A 18 6.86 2.95 3.70
N SER A 19 8.13 3.18 4.01
CA SER A 19 9.20 3.16 3.01
C SER A 19 9.39 1.75 2.41
N THR A 20 9.26 0.69 3.21
CA THR A 20 9.33 -0.69 2.67
C THR A 20 8.14 -1.03 1.77
N ILE A 21 6.96 -0.46 2.04
CA ILE A 21 5.80 -0.55 1.14
C ILE A 21 6.10 0.17 -0.18
N ARG A 22 6.69 1.38 -0.12
CA ARG A 22 7.06 2.14 -1.32
C ARG A 22 8.06 1.39 -2.19
N GLU A 23 8.97 0.61 -1.62
CA GLU A 23 9.90 -0.23 -2.38
C GLU A 23 9.18 -1.30 -3.23
N GLN A 24 8.00 -1.75 -2.82
CA GLN A 24 7.17 -2.71 -3.59
C GLN A 24 6.31 -2.04 -4.66
N GLN A 25 6.34 -0.70 -4.76
CA GLN A 25 5.56 0.04 -5.73
C GLN A 25 6.25 0.09 -7.10
N THR A 26 5.58 -0.44 -8.11
CA THR A 26 6.01 -0.35 -9.51
C THR A 26 5.88 1.07 -10.06
N SER A 27 6.52 1.33 -11.20
CA SER A 27 6.41 2.61 -11.92
C SER A 27 4.99 2.95 -12.39
N THR A 28 4.07 1.98 -12.44
CA THR A 28 2.66 2.19 -12.81
C THR A 28 1.77 2.58 -11.63
N GLY A 29 2.31 2.55 -10.40
CA GLY A 29 1.58 2.78 -9.16
C GLY A 29 1.04 1.49 -8.51
N MET A 30 1.08 0.34 -9.19
CA MET A 30 0.76 -0.95 -8.58
C MET A 30 1.74 -1.27 -7.45
N ILE A 31 1.24 -1.65 -6.29
CA ILE A 31 2.01 -2.11 -5.13
C ILE A 31 1.88 -3.64 -5.06
N LEU A 32 3.02 -4.33 -5.10
CA LEU A 32 3.09 -5.78 -4.98
C LEU A 32 3.08 -6.20 -3.50
N TRP A 33 2.69 -7.46 -3.24
CA TRP A 33 2.86 -8.09 -1.93
C TRP A 33 4.33 -8.15 -1.51
N PHE A 34 5.19 -8.46 -2.47
CA PHE A 34 6.64 -8.54 -2.36
C PHE A 34 7.25 -8.49 -3.76
N SER A 35 8.56 -8.25 -3.84
CA SER A 35 9.29 -8.19 -5.11
C SER A 35 9.04 -9.45 -5.94
N GLU A 36 8.68 -9.27 -7.22
CA GLU A 36 8.33 -10.36 -8.15
C GLU A 36 7.06 -11.17 -7.79
N GLY A 37 6.30 -10.71 -6.80
CA GLY A 37 5.07 -11.36 -6.33
C GLY A 37 3.77 -10.64 -6.73
N HIS A 38 2.67 -11.26 -6.34
CA HIS A 38 1.28 -10.82 -6.38
C HIS A 38 0.93 -9.33 -6.28
N ALA A 39 -0.13 -8.85 -6.90
CA ALA A 39 -0.96 -7.79 -6.31
C ALA A 39 -2.44 -8.19 -6.25
N ASP A 40 -3.16 -7.70 -5.25
CA ASP A 40 -4.62 -7.69 -5.22
C ASP A 40 -5.10 -6.33 -4.71
N THR A 41 -6.35 -5.99 -5.01
CA THR A 41 -6.88 -4.66 -4.72
C THR A 41 -7.08 -4.36 -3.24
N TRP A 42 -7.26 -5.38 -2.39
CA TRP A 42 -7.39 -5.19 -0.95
C TRP A 42 -6.05 -4.78 -0.35
N ASN A 43 -5.02 -5.62 -0.53
CA ASN A 43 -3.66 -5.33 -0.05
C ASN A 43 -3.13 -4.03 -0.64
N HIS A 44 -3.39 -3.78 -1.93
CA HIS A 44 -3.00 -2.56 -2.61
C HIS A 44 -3.62 -1.31 -1.97
N THR A 45 -4.93 -1.37 -1.66
CA THR A 45 -5.63 -0.24 -1.02
C THR A 45 -5.10 0.03 0.39
N GLU A 46 -4.86 -1.00 1.19
CA GLU A 46 -4.28 -0.85 2.54
C GLU A 46 -2.87 -0.26 2.48
N ALA A 47 -2.06 -0.70 1.50
CA ALA A 47 -0.75 -0.14 1.25
C ALA A 47 -0.80 1.35 0.84
N ALA A 48 -1.76 1.73 -0.01
CA ALA A 48 -1.99 3.13 -0.38
C ALA A 48 -2.38 4.00 0.83
N MET A 49 -3.23 3.47 1.71
CA MET A 49 -3.61 4.13 2.98
C MET A 49 -2.42 4.29 3.92
N ALA A 50 -1.54 3.28 4.02
CA ALA A 50 -0.32 3.35 4.82
C ALA A 50 0.63 4.43 4.30
N LEU A 51 0.87 4.49 2.98
CA LEU A 51 1.66 5.54 2.35
C LEU A 51 1.08 6.94 2.62
N SER A 52 -0.24 7.09 2.53
CA SER A 52 -0.92 8.36 2.83
C SER A 52 -0.74 8.77 4.29
N THR A 53 -0.92 7.83 5.21
CA THR A 53 -0.84 8.08 6.66
C THR A 53 0.58 8.45 7.09
N ALA A 54 1.60 7.87 6.45
CA ALA A 54 3.00 8.16 6.72
C ALA A 54 3.53 9.43 5.99
N GLY A 55 2.68 10.14 5.24
CA GLY A 55 3.07 11.37 4.54
C GLY A 55 3.72 11.17 3.16
N LEU A 56 3.82 9.94 2.65
CA LEU A 56 4.31 9.62 1.31
C LEU A 56 3.24 9.91 0.25
N ARG A 57 2.77 11.16 0.19
CA ARG A 57 1.56 11.55 -0.55
C ARG A 57 1.63 11.27 -2.05
N ALA A 58 2.74 11.58 -2.70
CA ALA A 58 2.90 11.32 -4.14
C ALA A 58 2.85 9.82 -4.48
N ALA A 59 3.33 8.97 -3.57
CA ALA A 59 3.27 7.52 -3.73
C ALA A 59 1.84 6.99 -3.56
N ALA A 60 1.13 7.49 -2.55
CA ALA A 60 -0.28 7.16 -2.32
C ALA A 60 -1.16 7.60 -3.51
N GLU A 61 -0.95 8.80 -4.04
CA GLU A 61 -1.67 9.31 -5.22
C GLU A 61 -1.46 8.39 -6.43
N GLN A 62 -0.22 7.99 -6.73
CA GLN A 62 0.06 7.03 -7.81
C GLN A 62 -0.61 5.66 -7.60
N ALA A 63 -0.74 5.22 -6.35
CA ALA A 63 -1.42 3.98 -6.01
C ALA A 63 -2.94 4.09 -6.26
N PHE A 64 -3.58 5.14 -5.74
CA PHE A 64 -5.01 5.35 -5.97
C PHE A 64 -5.34 5.57 -7.46
N ASP A 65 -4.46 6.25 -8.19
CA ASP A 65 -4.57 6.39 -9.63
C ASP A 65 -4.50 5.03 -10.35
N TRP A 66 -3.68 4.09 -9.89
CA TRP A 66 -3.66 2.74 -10.44
C TRP A 66 -4.98 2.01 -10.21
N LEU A 67 -5.57 2.11 -9.01
CA LEU A 67 -6.89 1.54 -8.72
C LEU A 67 -7.96 2.13 -9.64
N ALA A 68 -8.00 3.45 -9.78
CA ALA A 68 -8.97 4.14 -10.65
C ALA A 68 -8.83 3.74 -12.12
N ARG A 69 -7.59 3.62 -12.64
CA ARG A 69 -7.33 3.22 -14.04
C ARG A 69 -7.63 1.75 -14.32
N THR A 70 -7.52 0.88 -13.32
CA THR A 70 -7.69 -0.57 -13.48
C THR A 70 -9.08 -1.07 -13.08
N GLN A 71 -9.92 -0.19 -12.54
CA GLN A 71 -11.32 -0.51 -12.25
C GLN A 71 -12.07 -0.81 -13.55
N ARG A 72 -12.81 -1.91 -13.54
CA ARG A 72 -13.65 -2.33 -14.67
C ARG A 72 -14.90 -1.46 -14.76
N SER A 73 -15.56 -1.48 -15.91
CA SER A 73 -16.80 -0.71 -16.14
C SER A 73 -17.96 -1.08 -15.20
N ASP A 74 -17.92 -2.26 -14.61
CA ASP A 74 -18.89 -2.75 -13.61
C ASP A 74 -18.50 -2.37 -12.16
N GLY A 75 -17.43 -1.60 -11.97
CA GLY A 75 -16.92 -1.17 -10.67
C GLY A 75 -16.03 -2.20 -9.96
N SER A 76 -15.85 -3.39 -10.52
CA SER A 76 -15.01 -4.44 -9.95
C SER A 76 -13.54 -4.34 -10.36
N TRP A 77 -12.70 -5.15 -9.72
CA TRP A 77 -11.31 -5.41 -10.09
C TRP A 77 -11.08 -6.92 -10.21
N HIS A 78 -9.96 -7.31 -10.81
CA HIS A 78 -9.55 -8.71 -10.79
C HIS A 78 -9.17 -9.15 -9.37
N HIS A 79 -9.36 -10.43 -9.06
CA HIS A 79 -8.98 -10.98 -7.75
C HIS A 79 -7.48 -10.86 -7.50
N TYR A 80 -6.67 -11.09 -8.53
CA TYR A 80 -5.22 -10.92 -8.52
C TYR A 80 -4.73 -10.29 -9.82
N TYR A 81 -3.62 -9.57 -9.71
CA TYR A 81 -2.83 -9.01 -10.80
C TYR A 81 -1.41 -9.55 -10.66
N LEU A 82 -0.97 -10.33 -11.65
CA LEU A 82 0.41 -10.76 -11.91
C LEU A 82 0.43 -11.80 -13.04
#